data_AF-A0A2E1RCW6-F1
#
_entry.id   AF-A0A2E1RCW6-F1
#
_cell.length_a   1.000
_cell.length_b   1.000
_cell.length_c   1.000
_cell.angle_alpha   90.00
_cell.angle_beta   90.00
_cell.angle_gamma   90.00
#
_symmetry.space_group_name_H-M   'P 1'
#
loop_
_entity.id
_entity.type
_entity.pdbx_description
1 polymer ?
#
loop_
_entity_poly.entity_id
_entity_poly.type
_entity_poly.pdbx_seq_one_letter_code
_entity_poly.pdbx_strand_id
1 'polypeptide(L)'
;MTSELINTFTPKNELGDNDFRYESDLHNIFDTVRPEVLKGLEEFKQKTTELEIKYGSLALEFAVNWFNYTDKLTADETYNQFNYRAKRLRKQLIEGLKERGFKPSNVYKLIAAAEFQKRLREGLFKGRREGVNQRIAKIYEFVLTLPISSQYLLSGMTDQGIAKAMRYQEDTKQWDSKTDSFIGKPLTYKALEQLKKEYPLNTQETRGRKKNPLSQLHLVPDNQEAITIESTEVKEVTQESIAKDIVSLVKQLDTSPEVWKDQEIISILREAKRELMSIAHLALQPTKELTPN
;
A
#
# COMPACT_ATOMS: atom_id res chain seq x y z
N MET A 1 19.78 -5.43 17.97
CA MET A 1 18.97 -4.54 18.83
C MET A 1 19.29 -3.08 18.56
N THR A 2 20.56 -2.68 18.56
CA THR A 2 21.00 -1.32 18.21
C THR A 2 20.59 -0.87 16.80
N SER A 3 20.60 -1.76 15.79
CA SER A 3 20.32 -1.34 14.41
C SER A 3 18.89 -0.85 14.13
N GLU A 4 17.87 -1.37 14.82
CA GLU A 4 16.48 -0.88 14.64
C GLU A 4 16.27 0.51 15.24
N LEU A 5 16.88 0.77 16.40
CA LEU A 5 16.89 2.09 17.01
C LEU A 5 17.70 3.07 16.16
N ILE A 6 18.91 2.70 15.73
CA ILE A 6 19.73 3.54 14.83
C ILE A 6 18.93 3.93 13.59
N ASN A 7 18.29 2.97 12.92
CA ASN A 7 17.43 3.22 11.75
C ASN A 7 16.24 4.15 12.04
N THR A 8 15.71 4.14 13.25
CA THR A 8 14.58 4.99 13.67
C THR A 8 15.04 6.44 13.87
N PHE A 9 16.25 6.63 14.38
CA PHE A 9 16.84 7.95 14.61
C PHE A 9 17.65 8.46 13.42
N THR A 10 17.85 7.65 12.37
CA THR A 10 18.49 8.10 11.13
C THR A 10 17.66 9.20 10.48
N PRO A 11 18.25 10.38 10.21
CA PRO A 11 17.58 11.42 9.45
C PRO A 11 17.11 10.91 8.09
N LYS A 12 16.04 11.52 7.56
CA LYS A 12 15.54 11.22 6.22
C LYS A 12 16.10 12.23 5.22
N ASN A 13 16.52 11.77 4.05
CA ASN A 13 16.91 12.63 2.94
C ASN A 13 15.68 13.25 2.25
N GLU A 14 15.89 14.08 1.23
CA GLU A 14 14.81 14.74 0.46
C GLU A 14 13.85 13.75 -0.23
N LEU A 15 14.32 12.51 -0.47
CA LEU A 15 13.52 11.43 -1.06
C LEU A 15 12.73 10.64 0.00
N GLY A 16 12.94 10.91 1.28
CA GLY A 16 12.31 10.22 2.41
C GLY A 16 13.00 8.92 2.83
N ASP A 17 14.15 8.60 2.22
CA ASP A 17 14.98 7.44 2.57
C ASP A 17 15.96 7.77 3.70
N ASN A 18 16.56 6.75 4.33
CA ASN A 18 17.56 6.96 5.37
C ASN A 18 18.78 7.69 4.79
N ASP A 19 19.20 8.78 5.45
CA ASP A 19 20.42 9.48 5.13
C ASP A 19 21.62 8.83 5.84
N PHE A 20 22.24 7.87 5.16
CA PHE A 20 23.36 7.10 5.69
C PHE A 20 24.64 7.93 5.92
N ARG A 21 24.69 9.20 5.50
CA ARG A 21 25.81 10.09 5.83
C ARG A 21 25.98 10.27 7.35
N TYR A 22 24.90 10.14 8.11
CA TYR A 22 24.88 10.26 9.56
C TYR A 22 25.11 8.92 10.29
N GLU A 23 25.35 7.82 9.57
CA GLU A 23 25.47 6.48 10.16
C GLU A 23 26.61 6.40 11.18
N SER A 24 27.78 6.96 10.83
CA SER A 24 28.95 7.03 11.73
C SER A 24 28.66 7.84 12.99
N ASP A 25 28.03 9.01 12.85
CA ASP A 25 27.67 9.87 13.99
C ASP A 25 26.68 9.17 14.92
N LEU A 26 25.68 8.48 14.35
CA LEU A 26 24.72 7.72 15.14
C LEU A 26 25.39 6.55 15.86
N HIS A 27 26.28 5.81 15.20
CA HIS A 27 27.04 4.75 15.88
C HIS A 27 27.81 5.30 17.09
N ASN A 28 28.53 6.41 16.93
CA ASN A 28 29.25 7.05 18.04
C ASN A 28 28.31 7.49 19.17
N ILE A 29 27.13 8.04 18.86
CA ILE A 29 26.14 8.40 19.87
C ILE A 29 25.62 7.15 20.59
N PHE A 30 25.20 6.12 19.86
CA PHE A 30 24.62 4.92 20.44
C PHE A 30 25.64 4.11 21.26
N ASP A 31 26.92 4.12 20.89
CA ASP A 31 27.99 3.43 21.62
C ASP A 31 28.38 4.15 22.93
N THR A 32 28.11 5.45 23.04
CA THR A 32 28.34 6.23 24.28
C THR A 32 27.16 6.18 25.24
N VAL A 33 25.98 5.80 24.77
CA VAL A 33 24.76 5.69 25.59
C VAL A 33 24.78 4.40 26.41
N ARG A 34 24.44 4.52 27.70
CA ARG A 34 24.34 3.35 28.59
C ARG A 34 23.31 2.33 28.08
N PRO A 35 23.61 1.02 28.07
CA PRO A 35 22.70 -0.01 27.56
C PRO A 35 21.29 0.02 28.17
N GLU A 36 21.15 0.42 29.43
CA GLU A 36 19.87 0.50 30.13
C GLU A 36 18.94 1.56 29.51
N VAL A 37 19.49 2.64 28.94
CA VAL A 37 18.71 3.68 28.26
C VAL A 37 18.12 3.12 26.97
N LEU A 38 18.95 2.44 26.16
CA LEU A 38 18.51 1.82 24.91
C LEU A 38 17.44 0.75 25.17
N LYS A 39 17.65 -0.08 26.20
CA LYS A 39 16.68 -1.07 26.64
C LYS A 39 15.38 -0.42 27.12
N GLY A 40 15.46 0.66 27.89
CA GLY A 40 14.29 1.39 28.38
C GLY A 40 13.43 1.99 27.25
N LEU A 41 14.07 2.52 26.19
CA LEU A 41 13.36 3.03 25.01
C LEU A 41 12.60 1.92 24.26
N GLU A 42 13.24 0.76 24.12
CA GLU A 42 12.62 -0.39 23.47
C GLU A 42 11.47 -0.97 24.31
N GLU A 43 11.67 -1.14 25.62
CA GLU A 43 10.61 -1.56 26.54
C GLU A 43 9.42 -0.60 26.53
N PHE A 44 9.68 0.71 26.45
CA PHE A 44 8.62 1.71 26.36
C PHE A 44 7.82 1.56 25.06
N LYS A 45 8.47 1.38 23.91
CA LYS A 45 7.81 1.13 22.62
C LYS A 45 6.99 -0.16 22.65
N GLN A 46 7.50 -1.22 23.24
CA GLN A 46 6.81 -2.50 23.37
C GLN A 46 5.57 -2.38 24.26
N LYS A 47 5.73 -1.89 25.50
CA LYS A 47 4.63 -1.73 26.46
C LYS A 47 3.54 -0.81 25.93
N THR A 48 3.89 0.31 25.29
CA THR A 48 2.89 1.19 24.67
C THR A 48 2.11 0.50 23.56
N THR A 49 2.81 -0.27 22.71
CA THR A 49 2.17 -1.04 21.63
C THR A 49 1.26 -2.15 22.18
N GLU A 50 1.68 -2.87 23.21
CA GLU A 50 0.86 -3.88 23.88
C GLU A 50 -0.40 -3.28 24.51
N LEU A 51 -0.27 -2.13 25.19
CA LEU A 51 -1.41 -1.43 25.77
C LEU A 51 -2.39 -0.95 24.68
N GLU A 52 -1.89 -0.43 23.56
CA GLU A 52 -2.73 -0.04 22.41
C GLU A 52 -3.49 -1.24 21.82
N ILE A 53 -2.86 -2.41 21.72
CA ILE A 53 -3.52 -3.65 21.26
C ILE A 53 -4.58 -4.10 22.27
N LYS A 54 -4.23 -4.13 23.56
CA LYS A 54 -5.09 -4.61 24.64
C LYS A 54 -6.35 -3.75 24.79
N TYR A 55 -6.21 -2.43 24.72
CA TYR A 55 -7.31 -1.49 24.94
C TYR A 55 -7.94 -0.96 23.64
N GLY A 56 -7.40 -1.34 22.48
CA GLY A 56 -7.89 -0.88 21.17
C GLY A 56 -9.35 -1.25 20.90
N SER A 57 -9.79 -2.45 21.30
CA SER A 57 -11.19 -2.87 21.15
C SER A 57 -12.16 -2.02 21.96
N LEU A 58 -11.81 -1.68 23.20
CA LEU A 58 -12.62 -0.80 24.06
C LEU A 58 -12.69 0.62 23.48
N ALA A 59 -11.57 1.13 22.99
CA ALA A 59 -11.53 2.44 22.34
C ALA A 59 -12.36 2.46 21.04
N LEU A 60 -12.36 1.37 20.27
CA LEU A 60 -13.20 1.21 19.09
C LEU A 60 -14.69 1.21 19.46
N GLU A 61 -15.08 0.43 20.47
CA GLU A 61 -16.47 0.40 20.97
C GLU A 61 -16.93 1.79 21.44
N PHE A 62 -16.08 2.49 22.19
CA PHE A 62 -16.33 3.86 22.61
C PHE A 62 -16.53 4.80 21.42
N ALA A 63 -15.67 4.72 20.40
CA ALA A 63 -15.80 5.53 19.19
C ALA A 63 -17.08 5.22 18.40
N VAL A 64 -17.48 3.95 18.27
CA VAL A 64 -18.74 3.56 17.63
C VAL A 64 -19.94 4.19 18.36
N ASN A 65 -19.96 4.10 19.69
CA ASN A 65 -21.03 4.69 20.50
C ASN A 65 -21.04 6.23 20.43
N TRP A 66 -19.87 6.85 20.40
CA TRP A 66 -19.73 8.28 20.20
C TRP A 66 -20.35 8.73 18.88
N PHE A 67 -20.05 8.02 17.78
CA PHE A 67 -20.65 8.33 16.48
C PHE A 67 -22.16 8.11 16.46
N ASN A 68 -22.67 7.06 17.09
CA ASN A 68 -24.11 6.84 17.22
C ASN A 68 -24.81 8.02 17.91
N TYR A 69 -24.19 8.62 18.93
CA TYR A 69 -24.72 9.81 19.59
C TYR A 69 -24.63 11.05 18.69
N THR A 70 -23.49 11.31 18.06
CA THR A 70 -23.33 12.52 17.23
C THR A 70 -24.27 12.55 16.04
N ASP A 71 -24.68 11.39 15.53
CA ASP A 71 -25.61 11.31 14.40
C ASP A 71 -27.06 11.56 14.79
N LYS A 72 -27.45 11.17 16.02
CA LYS A 72 -28.74 11.59 16.58
C LYS A 72 -28.82 13.11 16.69
N LEU A 73 -27.73 13.76 17.07
CA LEU A 73 -27.67 15.23 17.08
C LEU A 73 -27.80 15.80 15.67
N THR A 74 -27.28 15.15 14.64
CA THR A 74 -27.44 15.60 13.24
C THR A 74 -28.88 15.59 12.77
N ALA A 75 -29.72 14.69 13.31
CA ALA A 75 -31.15 14.67 13.02
C ALA A 75 -31.95 15.76 13.76
N ASP A 76 -31.35 16.43 14.74
CA ASP A 76 -31.98 17.49 15.53
C ASP A 76 -31.57 18.88 15.00
N GLU A 77 -32.32 19.36 14.00
CA GLU A 77 -32.08 20.66 13.36
C GLU A 77 -32.26 21.85 14.31
N THR A 78 -32.95 21.66 15.44
CA THR A 78 -33.26 22.73 16.40
C THR A 78 -32.06 23.01 17.30
N TYR A 79 -31.34 21.97 17.73
CA TYR A 79 -30.19 22.08 18.63
C TYR A 79 -28.82 21.93 17.95
N ASN A 80 -28.77 21.56 16.66
CA ASN A 80 -27.53 21.29 15.93
C ASN A 80 -27.56 21.81 14.47
N GLN A 81 -27.98 23.07 14.28
CA GLN A 81 -27.91 23.74 12.98
C GLN A 81 -26.54 23.56 12.31
N PHE A 82 -26.51 23.26 11.01
CA PHE A 82 -25.28 23.05 10.23
C PHE A 82 -24.32 21.97 10.77
N ASN A 83 -24.79 21.07 11.64
CA ASN A 83 -24.02 19.98 12.23
C ASN A 83 -22.80 20.42 13.08
N TYR A 84 -22.78 21.66 13.59
CA TYR A 84 -21.60 22.19 14.28
C TYR A 84 -21.24 21.39 15.55
N ARG A 85 -22.24 20.97 16.35
CA ARG A 85 -22.01 20.22 17.59
C ARG A 85 -21.48 18.83 17.27
N ALA A 86 -22.09 18.14 16.32
CA ALA A 86 -21.64 16.84 15.86
C ALA A 86 -20.18 16.90 15.37
N LYS A 87 -19.84 17.88 14.52
CA LYS A 87 -18.46 18.10 14.05
C LYS A 87 -17.47 18.35 15.19
N ARG A 88 -17.84 19.21 16.15
CA ARG A 88 -16.98 19.53 17.30
C ARG A 88 -16.75 18.32 18.21
N LEU A 89 -17.80 17.54 18.49
CA LEU A 89 -17.70 16.31 19.29
C LEU A 89 -16.83 15.25 18.60
N ARG A 90 -16.96 15.08 17.28
CA ARG A 90 -16.09 14.15 16.52
C ARG A 90 -14.62 14.57 16.58
N LYS A 91 -14.33 15.87 16.46
CA LYS A 91 -12.97 16.40 16.65
C LYS A 91 -12.45 16.13 18.07
N GLN A 92 -13.30 16.34 19.08
CA GLN A 92 -12.93 16.10 20.48
C GLN A 92 -12.62 14.63 20.78
N LEU A 93 -13.32 13.69 20.14
CA LEU A 93 -13.01 12.27 20.26
C LEU A 93 -11.57 11.97 19.81
N ILE A 94 -11.14 12.53 18.67
CA ILE A 94 -9.78 12.34 18.14
C ILE A 94 -8.74 12.89 19.12
N GLU A 95 -8.92 14.11 19.60
CA GLU A 95 -7.98 14.73 20.54
C GLU A 95 -7.97 14.00 21.89
N GLY A 96 -9.14 13.63 22.41
CA GLY A 96 -9.26 12.87 23.65
C GLY A 96 -8.58 11.50 23.60
N LEU A 97 -8.65 10.78 22.48
CA LEU A 97 -7.94 9.51 22.32
C LEU A 97 -6.42 9.71 22.29
N LYS A 98 -5.92 10.76 21.60
CA LYS A 98 -4.49 11.09 21.59
C LYS A 98 -4.00 11.46 22.99
N GLU A 99 -4.75 12.27 23.73
CA GLU A 99 -4.43 12.65 25.11
C GLU A 99 -4.36 11.44 26.06
N ARG A 100 -5.08 10.36 25.75
CA ARG A 100 -5.01 9.08 26.50
C ARG A 100 -3.87 8.16 26.06
N GLY A 101 -2.98 8.65 25.19
CA GLY A 101 -1.74 7.96 24.81
C GLY A 101 -1.84 7.10 23.56
N PHE A 102 -2.98 7.12 22.84
CA PHE A 102 -3.04 6.46 21.53
C PHE A 102 -2.24 7.23 20.49
N LYS A 103 -1.44 6.52 19.70
CA LYS A 103 -0.65 7.13 18.61
C LYS A 103 -1.59 7.73 17.55
N PRO A 104 -1.27 8.90 16.98
CA PRO A 104 -2.13 9.55 15.99
C PRO A 104 -2.51 8.68 14.79
N SER A 105 -1.57 7.85 14.31
CA SER A 105 -1.81 6.92 13.21
C SER A 105 -2.81 5.82 13.58
N ASN A 106 -2.79 5.34 14.82
CA ASN A 106 -3.73 4.34 15.32
C ASN A 106 -5.10 4.94 15.58
N VAL A 107 -5.17 6.16 16.12
CA VAL A 107 -6.43 6.91 16.29
C VAL A 107 -7.13 7.05 14.94
N TYR A 108 -6.41 7.45 13.90
CA TYR A 108 -7.01 7.59 12.56
C TYR A 108 -7.61 6.27 12.05
N LYS A 109 -6.88 5.15 12.18
CA LYS A 109 -7.38 3.82 11.79
C LYS A 109 -8.61 3.42 12.60
N LEU A 110 -8.58 3.65 13.91
CA LEU A 110 -9.68 3.34 14.82
C LEU A 110 -10.95 4.10 14.47
N ILE A 111 -10.82 5.41 14.21
CA ILE A 111 -11.94 6.26 13.81
C ILE A 111 -12.58 5.77 12.51
N ALA A 112 -11.77 5.52 11.48
CA ALA A 112 -12.26 5.03 10.20
C ALA A 112 -12.89 3.63 10.30
N ALA A 113 -12.34 2.74 11.14
CA ALA A 113 -12.94 1.44 11.44
C ALA A 113 -14.29 1.58 12.14
N ALA A 114 -14.41 2.48 13.13
CA ALA A 114 -15.67 2.75 13.83
C ALA A 114 -16.75 3.32 12.90
N GLU A 115 -16.40 4.28 12.05
CA GLU A 115 -17.30 4.82 11.03
C GLU A 115 -17.76 3.73 10.05
N PHE A 116 -16.86 2.81 9.69
CA PHE A 116 -17.18 1.69 8.82
C PHE A 116 -18.16 0.69 9.46
N GLN A 117 -17.90 0.28 10.70
CA GLN A 117 -18.83 -0.59 11.44
C GLN A 117 -20.21 0.04 11.55
N LYS A 118 -20.27 1.35 11.83
CA LYS A 118 -21.52 2.10 11.89
C LYS A 118 -22.24 2.11 10.54
N ARG A 119 -21.53 2.40 9.43
CA ARG A 119 -22.08 2.38 8.07
C ARG A 119 -22.73 1.04 7.73
N LEU A 120 -22.06 -0.07 8.08
CA LEU A 120 -22.60 -1.41 7.89
C LEU A 120 -23.85 -1.63 8.75
N ARG A 121 -23.80 -1.26 10.04
CA ARG A 121 -24.93 -1.39 10.95
C ARG A 121 -26.15 -0.60 10.50
N GLU A 122 -25.98 0.63 10.00
CA GLU A 122 -27.08 1.40 9.42
C GLU A 122 -27.66 0.75 8.16
N GLY A 123 -26.81 0.14 7.33
CA GLY A 123 -27.23 -0.61 6.16
C GLY A 123 -28.20 -1.75 6.49
N LEU A 124 -28.02 -2.41 7.64
CA LEU A 124 -28.92 -3.46 8.13
C LEU A 124 -30.33 -2.94 8.43
N PHE A 125 -30.43 -1.74 9.01
CA PHE A 125 -31.72 -1.15 9.38
C PHE A 125 -32.41 -0.46 8.20
N LYS A 126 -31.65 -0.01 7.18
CA LYS A 126 -32.18 0.70 6.01
C LYS A 126 -32.55 -0.21 4.84
N GLY A 127 -32.04 -1.44 4.77
CA GLY A 127 -32.34 -2.34 3.67
C GLY A 127 -33.79 -2.84 3.71
N ARG A 128 -34.60 -2.40 2.74
CA ARG A 128 -36.02 -2.80 2.60
C ARG A 128 -36.21 -4.20 2.00
N ARG A 129 -35.13 -4.89 1.62
CA ARG A 129 -35.15 -6.22 1.00
C ARG A 129 -34.36 -7.20 1.86
N GLU A 130 -35.00 -8.31 2.21
CA GLU A 130 -34.47 -9.33 3.11
C GLU A 130 -33.08 -9.87 2.68
N GLY A 131 -32.87 -10.10 1.39
CA GLY A 131 -31.57 -10.55 0.86
C GLY A 131 -30.44 -9.52 0.95
N VAL A 132 -30.74 -8.22 0.95
CA VAL A 132 -29.74 -7.16 1.12
C VAL A 132 -29.26 -7.11 2.57
N ASN A 133 -30.19 -7.26 3.53
CA ASN A 133 -29.87 -7.30 4.95
C ASN A 133 -29.00 -8.51 5.30
N GLN A 134 -29.29 -9.68 4.73
CA GLN A 134 -28.46 -10.88 4.93
C GLN A 134 -27.02 -10.69 4.42
N ARG A 135 -26.83 -10.06 3.25
CA ARG A 135 -25.48 -9.78 2.73
C ARG A 135 -24.73 -8.81 3.64
N ILE A 136 -25.36 -7.71 4.04
CA ILE A 136 -24.74 -6.71 4.93
C ILE A 136 -24.43 -7.33 6.29
N ALA A 137 -25.28 -8.24 6.81
CA ALA A 137 -25.07 -8.92 8.08
C ALA A 137 -23.82 -9.80 8.03
N LYS A 138 -23.66 -10.60 6.97
CA LYS A 138 -22.45 -11.42 6.76
C LYS A 138 -21.18 -10.57 6.67
N ILE A 139 -21.24 -9.42 5.98
CA ILE A 139 -20.11 -8.49 5.92
C ILE A 139 -19.81 -7.93 7.31
N TYR A 140 -20.84 -7.53 8.05
CA TYR A 140 -20.68 -6.95 9.38
C TYR A 140 -20.06 -7.96 10.36
N GLU A 141 -20.58 -9.19 10.41
CA GLU A 141 -20.02 -10.29 11.21
C GLU A 141 -18.56 -10.57 10.85
N PHE A 142 -18.25 -10.69 9.56
CA PHE A 142 -16.88 -10.86 9.10
C PHE A 142 -15.97 -9.72 9.58
N VAL A 143 -16.39 -8.46 9.42
CA VAL A 143 -15.61 -7.28 9.83
C VAL A 143 -15.32 -7.28 11.33
N LEU A 144 -16.28 -7.71 12.17
CA LEU A 144 -16.09 -7.78 13.63
C LEU A 144 -15.03 -8.80 14.06
N THR A 145 -14.77 -9.85 13.26
CA THR A 145 -13.71 -10.82 13.55
C THR A 145 -12.29 -10.30 13.27
N LEU A 146 -12.17 -9.19 12.53
CA LEU A 146 -10.89 -8.69 12.05
C LEU A 146 -10.25 -7.66 12.99
N PRO A 147 -8.91 -7.56 13.03
CA PRO A 147 -8.22 -6.48 13.74
C PRO A 147 -8.58 -5.09 13.18
N ILE A 148 -8.50 -4.06 14.04
CA ILE A 148 -8.84 -2.66 13.69
C ILE A 148 -8.14 -2.20 12.40
N SER A 149 -6.85 -2.50 12.24
CA SER A 149 -6.09 -2.15 11.03
C SER A 149 -6.66 -2.77 9.76
N SER A 150 -7.18 -4.00 9.85
CA SER A 150 -7.83 -4.68 8.72
C SER A 150 -9.20 -4.08 8.42
N GLN A 151 -9.99 -3.75 9.45
CA GLN A 151 -11.27 -3.05 9.29
C GLN A 151 -11.08 -1.68 8.62
N TYR A 152 -10.03 -0.94 9.01
CA TYR A 152 -9.61 0.30 8.37
C TYR A 152 -9.26 0.13 6.88
N LEU A 153 -8.57 -0.95 6.51
CA LEU A 153 -8.28 -1.19 5.10
C LEU A 153 -9.57 -1.46 4.30
N LEU A 154 -10.44 -2.31 4.84
CA LEU A 154 -11.74 -2.63 4.23
C LEU A 154 -12.64 -1.41 4.09
N SER A 155 -12.60 -0.46 5.03
CA SER A 155 -13.42 0.75 4.96
C SER A 155 -13.16 1.59 3.71
N GLY A 156 -11.94 1.49 3.17
CA GLY A 156 -11.48 2.16 1.95
C GLY A 156 -11.55 1.30 0.69
N MET A 157 -12.27 0.18 0.70
CA MET A 157 -12.51 -0.66 -0.48
C MET A 157 -13.94 -0.52 -1.02
N THR A 158 -14.14 -0.90 -2.28
CA THR A 158 -15.48 -1.10 -2.84
C THR A 158 -16.14 -2.38 -2.31
N ASP A 159 -17.45 -2.52 -2.52
CA ASP A 159 -18.21 -3.73 -2.16
C ASP A 159 -17.65 -5.00 -2.83
N GLN A 160 -17.05 -4.87 -4.03
CA GLN A 160 -16.40 -5.97 -4.72
C GLN A 160 -15.11 -6.39 -4.02
N GLY A 161 -14.29 -5.42 -3.57
CA GLY A 161 -13.08 -5.69 -2.79
C GLY A 161 -13.39 -6.37 -1.46
N ILE A 162 -14.45 -5.93 -0.78
CA ILE A 162 -14.93 -6.57 0.47
C ILE A 162 -15.38 -8.00 0.20
N ALA A 163 -16.16 -8.24 -0.87
CA ALA A 163 -16.58 -9.60 -1.24
C ALA A 163 -15.39 -10.51 -1.58
N LYS A 164 -14.35 -9.97 -2.24
CA LYS A 164 -13.10 -10.67 -2.51
C LYS A 164 -12.34 -10.99 -1.22
N ALA A 165 -12.28 -10.07 -0.27
CA ALA A 165 -11.66 -10.30 1.03
C ALA A 165 -12.36 -11.43 1.82
N MET A 166 -13.70 -11.47 1.80
CA MET A 166 -14.46 -12.54 2.47
C MET A 166 -14.20 -13.93 1.86
N ARG A 167 -14.00 -14.00 0.54
CA ARG A 167 -13.73 -15.25 -0.18
C ARG A 167 -12.24 -15.56 -0.32
N TYR A 168 -11.36 -14.78 0.28
CA TYR A 168 -9.92 -14.84 0.02
C TYR A 168 -9.32 -16.23 0.27
N GLN A 169 -9.71 -16.88 1.37
CA GLN A 169 -9.26 -18.23 1.71
C GLN A 169 -9.74 -19.28 0.71
N GLU A 170 -10.95 -19.12 0.17
CA GLU A 170 -11.53 -20.04 -0.82
C GLU A 170 -10.90 -19.86 -2.20
N ASP A 171 -10.74 -18.59 -2.61
CA ASP A 171 -10.22 -18.19 -3.91
C ASP A 171 -8.69 -18.40 -4.01
N THR A 172 -7.97 -18.34 -2.88
CA THR A 172 -6.50 -18.41 -2.83
C THR A 172 -6.03 -19.67 -2.13
N LYS A 173 -6.00 -20.77 -2.87
CA LYS A 173 -5.49 -22.05 -2.36
C LYS A 173 -4.00 -22.20 -2.65
N GLN A 174 -3.27 -22.79 -1.72
CA GLN A 174 -1.89 -23.22 -1.92
C GLN A 174 -1.79 -24.71 -1.70
N TRP A 175 -0.96 -25.35 -2.51
CA TRP A 175 -0.60 -26.73 -2.29
C TRP A 175 0.24 -26.86 -1.02
N ASP A 176 -0.16 -27.74 -0.12
CA ASP A 176 0.61 -28.12 1.06
C ASP A 176 1.18 -29.52 0.87
N SER A 177 2.50 -29.60 0.70
CA SER A 177 3.23 -30.85 0.49
C SER A 177 3.19 -31.78 1.70
N LYS A 178 2.84 -31.29 2.90
CA LYS A 178 2.75 -32.12 4.11
C LYS A 178 1.44 -32.88 4.23
N THR A 179 0.36 -32.25 3.79
CA THR A 179 -1.00 -32.82 3.85
C THR A 179 -1.48 -33.35 2.51
N ASP A 180 -0.66 -33.21 1.46
CA ASP A 180 -0.98 -33.60 0.08
C ASP A 180 -2.31 -32.98 -0.40
N SER A 181 -2.57 -31.73 0.02
CA SER A 181 -3.86 -31.08 -0.18
C SER A 181 -3.75 -29.58 -0.42
N PHE A 182 -4.80 -29.00 -1.00
CA PHE A 182 -4.92 -27.55 -1.17
C PHE A 182 -5.51 -26.90 0.08
N ILE A 183 -4.72 -26.04 0.74
CA ILE A 183 -5.15 -25.27 1.91
C ILE A 183 -5.39 -23.81 1.52
N GLY A 184 -6.45 -23.20 2.04
CA GLY A 184 -6.73 -21.78 1.85
C GLY A 184 -5.69 -20.90 2.54
N LYS A 185 -5.16 -19.90 1.83
CA LYS A 185 -4.24 -18.92 2.43
C LYS A 185 -5.01 -17.98 3.38
N PRO A 186 -4.54 -17.79 4.62
CA PRO A 186 -5.19 -16.87 5.54
C PRO A 186 -5.13 -15.44 5.01
N LEU A 187 -6.19 -14.67 5.28
CA LEU A 187 -6.25 -13.26 4.91
C LEU A 187 -5.29 -12.45 5.78
N THR A 188 -4.13 -12.10 5.21
CA THR A 188 -3.13 -11.28 5.90
C THR A 188 -3.36 -9.79 5.67
N TYR A 189 -2.79 -8.95 6.53
CA TYR A 189 -2.81 -7.50 6.36
C TYR A 189 -2.23 -7.07 5.00
N LYS A 190 -1.13 -7.69 4.55
CA LYS A 190 -0.53 -7.41 3.22
C LYS A 190 -1.47 -7.78 2.07
N ALA A 191 -2.18 -8.89 2.19
CA ALA A 191 -3.19 -9.28 1.21
C ALA A 191 -4.33 -8.24 1.12
N LEU A 192 -4.78 -7.72 2.27
CA LEU A 192 -5.76 -6.63 2.30
C LEU A 192 -5.22 -5.34 1.68
N GLU A 193 -3.96 -4.97 1.90
CA GLU A 193 -3.37 -3.80 1.24
C GLU A 193 -3.34 -3.95 -0.29
N GLN A 194 -3.06 -5.17 -0.79
CA GLN A 194 -3.11 -5.45 -2.21
C GLN A 194 -4.55 -5.36 -2.75
N LEU A 195 -5.51 -5.99 -2.08
CA LEU A 195 -6.93 -5.88 -2.45
C LEU A 195 -7.41 -4.43 -2.45
N LYS A 196 -6.93 -3.59 -1.52
CA LYS A 196 -7.27 -2.16 -1.49
C LYS A 196 -6.76 -1.43 -2.73
N LYS A 197 -5.57 -1.79 -3.21
CA LYS A 197 -4.99 -1.19 -4.43
C LYS A 197 -5.78 -1.60 -5.68
N GLU A 198 -6.24 -2.83 -5.73
CA GLU A 198 -7.03 -3.38 -6.84
C GLU A 198 -8.48 -2.87 -6.84
N TYR A 199 -9.08 -2.72 -5.66
CA TYR A 199 -10.48 -2.33 -5.46
C TYR A 199 -10.64 -1.10 -4.55
N PRO A 200 -10.05 0.06 -4.89
CA PRO A 200 -10.10 1.24 -4.04
C PRO A 200 -11.49 1.87 -4.05
N LEU A 201 -11.97 2.33 -2.89
CA LEU A 201 -13.25 3.05 -2.78
C LEU A 201 -13.23 4.36 -3.59
N ASN A 202 -12.08 5.03 -3.62
CA ASN A 202 -11.86 6.21 -4.44
C ASN A 202 -10.78 5.92 -5.49
N THR A 203 -11.16 5.83 -6.76
CA THR A 203 -10.27 5.50 -7.87
C THR A 203 -9.18 6.55 -8.11
N GLN A 204 -9.41 7.80 -7.66
CA GLN A 204 -8.45 8.90 -7.71
C GLN A 204 -7.53 8.96 -6.48
N GLU A 205 -7.67 8.04 -5.50
CA GLU A 205 -6.81 8.03 -4.32
C GLU A 205 -5.37 7.63 -4.70
N THR A 206 -4.48 8.63 -4.71
CA THR A 206 -3.06 8.47 -5.08
C THR A 206 -2.14 8.15 -3.90
N ARG A 207 -2.64 8.21 -2.65
CA ARG A 207 -1.85 7.92 -1.45
C ARG A 207 -1.38 6.46 -1.47
N GLY A 208 -0.05 6.26 -1.48
CA GLY A 208 0.58 4.94 -1.48
C GLY A 208 0.75 4.28 -2.85
N ARG A 209 0.31 4.93 -3.95
CA ARG A 209 0.78 4.56 -5.29
C ARG A 209 2.20 5.11 -5.43
N LYS A 210 3.18 4.26 -5.73
CA LYS A 210 4.50 4.74 -6.17
C LYS A 210 4.23 5.68 -7.36
N LYS A 211 4.61 6.95 -7.24
CA LYS A 211 4.49 7.90 -8.35
C LYS A 211 5.21 7.28 -9.54
N ASN A 212 4.50 7.12 -10.66
CA ASN A 212 5.14 6.63 -11.87
C ASN A 212 6.10 7.74 -12.32
N PRO A 213 7.41 7.50 -12.52
CA PRO A 213 8.36 8.55 -12.90
C PRO A 213 7.93 9.31 -14.16
N LEU A 214 7.20 8.63 -15.06
CA LEU A 214 6.64 9.20 -16.28
C LEU A 214 5.49 10.20 -16.06
N SER A 215 4.85 10.20 -14.90
CA SER A 215 3.72 11.11 -14.60
C SER A 215 4.14 12.50 -14.10
N GLN A 216 5.45 12.79 -14.04
CA GLN A 216 6.01 14.10 -13.68
C GLN A 216 6.51 14.92 -14.89
N LEU A 217 6.47 14.37 -16.11
CA LEU A 217 6.91 15.07 -17.33
C LEU A 217 6.01 16.27 -17.70
N HIS A 218 4.78 16.34 -17.20
CA HIS A 218 3.84 17.44 -17.50
C HIS A 218 3.78 18.54 -16.43
N LEU A 219 4.64 18.50 -15.40
CA LEU A 219 4.66 19.48 -14.31
C LEU A 219 5.94 20.33 -14.28
N VAL A 220 6.63 20.45 -15.42
CA VAL A 220 7.65 21.49 -15.59
C VAL A 220 6.92 22.82 -15.81
N PRO A 221 7.10 23.84 -14.93
CA PRO A 221 6.57 25.17 -15.17
C PRO A 221 7.29 25.78 -16.38
N ASP A 222 6.54 26.33 -17.34
CA ASP A 222 7.05 27.22 -18.38
C ASP A 222 7.55 28.51 -17.73
N ASN A 223 8.73 28.47 -17.12
CA ASN A 223 9.51 29.66 -16.80
C ASN A 223 10.84 29.53 -17.53
N GLN A 224 10.89 30.16 -18.71
CA GLN A 224 12.09 30.39 -19.47
C GLN A 224 13.01 31.34 -18.70
N GLU A 225 14.09 30.80 -18.14
CA GLU A 225 15.34 31.54 -18.03
C GLU A 225 16.37 30.83 -18.92
N ALA A 226 16.87 31.60 -19.88
CA ALA A 226 17.79 31.15 -20.91
C ALA A 226 19.07 30.61 -20.27
N ILE A 227 19.24 29.29 -20.31
CA ILE A 227 20.55 28.65 -20.18
C ILE A 227 20.94 28.18 -21.58
N THR A 228 21.84 28.94 -22.19
CA THR A 228 22.59 28.54 -23.39
C THR A 228 23.39 27.30 -23.02
N ILE A 229 22.89 26.11 -23.36
CA ILE A 229 23.67 24.88 -23.31
C ILE A 229 23.94 24.48 -24.75
N GLU A 230 25.24 24.42 -25.06
CA GLU A 230 25.79 23.98 -26.33
C GLU A 230 25.17 22.65 -26.76
N SER A 231 24.77 22.64 -28.02
CA SER A 231 24.21 21.54 -28.80
C SER A 231 24.83 20.19 -28.45
N THR A 232 24.07 19.36 -27.74
CA THR A 232 24.24 17.91 -27.78
C THR A 232 23.40 17.37 -28.93
N GLU A 233 24.09 16.76 -29.88
CA GLU A 233 23.53 16.13 -31.08
C GLU A 233 22.37 15.20 -30.71
N VAL A 234 21.18 15.52 -31.22
CA VAL A 234 20.06 14.60 -31.28
C VAL A 234 20.47 13.48 -32.23
N LYS A 235 20.92 12.34 -31.70
CA LYS A 235 21.10 11.12 -32.50
C LYS A 235 19.74 10.70 -33.02
N GLU A 236 19.53 10.88 -34.33
CA GLU A 236 18.39 10.29 -35.03
C GLU A 236 18.36 8.80 -34.75
N VAL A 237 17.26 8.35 -34.14
CA VAL A 237 17.05 6.95 -33.79
C VAL A 237 16.77 6.17 -35.08
N THR A 238 17.80 5.59 -35.68
CA THR A 238 17.65 4.72 -36.84
C THR A 238 17.15 3.33 -36.43
N GLN A 239 16.46 2.63 -37.32
CA GLN A 239 16.02 1.23 -37.09
C GLN A 239 17.20 0.32 -36.70
N GLU A 240 18.40 0.61 -37.22
CA GLU A 240 19.64 -0.08 -36.84
C GLU A 240 20.08 0.18 -35.41
N SER A 241 19.89 1.41 -34.89
CA SER A 241 20.17 1.75 -33.48
C SER A 241 19.27 0.93 -32.56
N ILE A 242 17.98 0.85 -32.88
CA ILE A 242 17.00 0.08 -32.11
C ILE A 242 17.35 -1.42 -32.16
N ALA A 243 17.70 -1.94 -33.33
CA ALA A 243 18.10 -3.34 -33.48
C ALA A 243 19.37 -3.68 -32.66
N LYS A 244 20.36 -2.78 -32.64
CA LYS A 244 21.58 -2.94 -31.82
C LYS A 244 21.29 -2.91 -30.32
N ASP A 245 20.36 -2.07 -29.87
CA ASP A 245 19.94 -2.00 -28.48
C ASP A 245 19.18 -3.27 -28.03
N ILE A 246 18.31 -3.80 -28.90
CA ILE A 246 17.64 -5.08 -28.67
C ILE A 246 18.67 -6.21 -28.54
N VAL A 247 19.68 -6.26 -29.41
CA VAL A 247 20.77 -7.27 -29.31
C VAL A 247 21.57 -7.12 -28.01
N SER A 248 21.82 -5.90 -27.56
CA SER A 248 22.51 -5.64 -26.29
C SER A 248 21.71 -6.17 -25.08
N LEU A 249 20.41 -5.89 -25.04
CA LEU A 249 19.50 -6.38 -23.99
C LEU A 249 19.40 -7.92 -23.99
N VAL A 250 19.40 -8.53 -25.17
CA VAL A 250 19.35 -9.99 -25.31
C VAL A 250 20.65 -10.67 -24.90
N LYS A 251 21.79 -9.99 -25.02
CA LYS A 251 23.07 -10.47 -24.48
C LYS A 251 23.15 -10.41 -22.96
N GLN A 252 22.41 -9.50 -22.33
CA GLN A 252 22.33 -9.36 -20.88
C GLN A 252 21.34 -10.35 -20.23
N LEU A 253 20.50 -11.03 -21.01
CA LEU A 253 19.62 -12.09 -20.52
C LEU A 253 20.44 -13.32 -20.09
N ASP A 254 20.61 -13.45 -18.77
CA ASP A 254 21.30 -14.56 -18.14
C ASP A 254 20.40 -15.81 -18.15
N THR A 255 20.87 -16.83 -18.88
CA THR A 255 20.16 -18.10 -19.12
C THR A 255 20.91 -19.26 -18.46
N SER A 256 21.87 -18.95 -17.57
CA SER A 256 22.64 -19.94 -16.85
C SER A 256 21.77 -20.69 -15.82
N PRO A 257 21.87 -22.03 -15.75
CA PRO A 257 21.19 -22.84 -14.73
C PRO A 257 21.71 -22.57 -13.30
N GLU A 258 22.76 -21.77 -13.14
CA GLU A 258 23.31 -21.37 -11.84
C GLU A 258 22.48 -20.25 -11.17
N VAL A 259 21.82 -19.40 -11.96
CA VAL A 259 21.04 -18.25 -11.46
C VAL A 259 19.56 -18.62 -11.27
N TRP A 260 19.04 -19.53 -12.09
CA TRP A 260 17.63 -19.95 -12.08
C TRP A 260 17.54 -21.44 -11.73
N LYS A 261 16.81 -21.78 -10.66
CA LYS A 261 16.61 -23.20 -10.22
C LYS A 261 15.48 -23.92 -10.96
N ASP A 262 14.62 -23.17 -11.63
CA ASP A 262 13.43 -23.68 -12.30
C ASP A 262 13.71 -23.94 -13.79
N GLN A 263 13.59 -25.20 -14.20
CA GLN A 263 13.85 -25.62 -15.59
C GLN A 263 12.84 -25.05 -16.58
N GLU A 264 11.61 -24.77 -16.14
CA GLU A 264 10.56 -24.20 -16.99
C GLU A 264 10.91 -22.73 -17.32
N ILE A 265 11.35 -21.96 -16.32
CA ILE A 265 11.80 -20.57 -16.48
C ILE A 265 13.02 -20.50 -17.41
N ILE A 266 13.99 -21.41 -17.27
CA ILE A 266 15.16 -21.47 -18.16
C ILE A 266 14.72 -21.72 -19.62
N SER A 267 13.72 -22.58 -19.84
CA SER A 267 13.22 -22.88 -21.19
C SER A 267 12.55 -21.65 -21.83
N ILE A 268 11.71 -20.94 -21.07
CA ILE A 268 11.04 -19.71 -21.52
C ILE A 268 12.06 -18.61 -21.84
N LEU A 269 13.07 -18.42 -20.98
CA LEU A 269 14.12 -17.42 -21.21
C LEU A 269 14.98 -17.75 -22.43
N ARG A 270 15.24 -19.04 -22.71
CA ARG A 270 15.95 -19.46 -23.92
C ARG A 270 15.12 -19.24 -25.18
N GLU A 271 13.83 -19.52 -25.12
CA GLU A 271 12.91 -19.30 -26.24
C GLU A 271 12.77 -17.82 -26.56
N ALA A 272 12.52 -16.98 -25.56
CA ALA A 272 12.46 -15.52 -25.72
C ALA A 272 13.78 -14.94 -26.27
N LYS A 273 14.94 -15.44 -25.79
CA LYS A 273 16.26 -15.05 -26.32
C LYS A 273 16.39 -15.39 -27.81
N ARG A 274 15.87 -16.55 -28.25
CA ARG A 274 15.94 -16.99 -29.64
C ARG A 274 15.04 -16.16 -30.56
N GLU A 275 13.82 -15.86 -30.11
CA GLU A 275 12.88 -15.03 -30.87
C GLU A 275 13.38 -13.61 -31.03
N LEU A 276 13.87 -12.99 -29.94
CA LEU A 276 14.40 -11.64 -29.98
C LEU A 276 15.65 -11.51 -30.86
N MET A 277 16.54 -12.51 -30.86
CA MET A 277 17.66 -12.58 -31.81
C MET A 277 17.18 -12.70 -33.26
N SER A 278 16.11 -13.46 -33.50
CA SER A 278 15.56 -13.63 -34.85
C SER A 278 14.94 -12.34 -35.37
N ILE A 279 14.20 -11.61 -34.53
CA ILE A 279 13.64 -10.29 -34.85
C ILE A 279 14.75 -9.27 -35.11
N ALA A 280 15.78 -9.25 -34.26
CA ALA A 280 16.93 -8.37 -34.47
C ALA A 280 17.68 -8.69 -35.78
N HIS A 281 17.82 -9.97 -36.13
CA HIS A 281 18.43 -10.37 -37.39
C HIS A 281 17.57 -9.95 -38.59
N LEU A 282 16.24 -10.10 -38.52
CA LEU A 282 15.33 -9.66 -39.59
C LEU A 282 15.37 -8.14 -39.78
N ALA A 283 15.44 -7.38 -38.69
CA ALA A 283 15.55 -5.92 -38.73
C ALA A 283 16.89 -5.42 -39.32
N LEU A 284 17.93 -6.26 -39.31
CA LEU A 284 19.25 -5.95 -39.88
C LEU A 284 19.44 -6.50 -41.31
N GLN A 285 18.44 -7.16 -41.89
CA GLN A 285 18.54 -7.62 -43.28
C GLN A 285 18.34 -6.44 -44.25
N PRO A 286 19.22 -6.27 -45.25
CA PRO A 286 19.04 -5.22 -46.25
C PRO A 286 17.77 -5.51 -47.05
N THR A 287 16.83 -4.55 -47.04
CA THR A 287 15.65 -4.59 -47.89
C THR A 287 16.12 -4.58 -49.34
N LYS A 288 15.88 -5.66 -50.09
CA LYS A 288 16.09 -5.67 -51.55
C LYS A 288 15.34 -4.48 -52.15
N GLU A 289 16.08 -3.59 -52.78
CA GLU A 289 15.53 -2.47 -53.54
C GLU A 289 14.56 -3.04 -54.60
N LEU A 290 13.28 -2.72 -54.44
CA LEU A 290 12.30 -2.85 -55.51
C LEU A 290 12.66 -1.76 -56.52
N THR A 291 13.35 -2.15 -57.59
CA THR A 291 13.61 -1.28 -58.74
C THR A 291 12.27 -0.91 -59.38
N PRO A 292 11.94 0.39 -59.50
CA PRO A 292 10.74 0.82 -60.20
C PRO A 292 10.97 0.72 -61.72
N ASN A 293 10.08 0.00 -62.42
CA ASN A 293 9.87 0.10 -63.88
C ASN A 293 8.93 1.27 -64.18
#